data_AF-A0A4S2S6V1-F1
#
_entry.id   AF-A0A4S2S6V1-F1
#
_cell.length_a   1.000
_cell.length_b   1.000
_cell.length_c   1.000
_cell.angle_alpha   90.00
_cell.angle_beta   90.00
_cell.angle_gamma   90.00
#
_symmetry.space_group_name_H-M   'P 1'
#
loop_
_entity.id
_entity.type
_entity.pdbx_description
1 polymer ?
#
loop_
_entity_poly.entity_id
_entity_poly.type
_entity_poly.pdbx_seq_one_letter_code
_entity_poly.pdbx_strand_id
1 'polypeptide(L)'
;MAWSIAEVARMSGVTSRTLRHYDEVGLLPPAWVGSNGYRYYEESELLRLQQILVMRELGLGLVEIGAVLAEQVDRVEALRAHHLRLVAERDRLDTLARTVGRTIAELEESRGKNDMTKINRPENLFEGFDGARQSDEARERWPQAWEQSRQAIETLTAEDTERWQREVTAQMIRIAEFMAAGTPVA
;
A
#
# COMPACT_ATOMS: atom_id res chain seq x y z
N MET A 1 21.99 29.50 -22.57
CA MET A 1 22.55 29.87 -21.25
C MET A 1 22.48 28.62 -20.38
N ALA A 2 23.44 28.42 -19.46
CA ALA A 2 23.48 27.23 -18.61
C ALA A 2 23.47 27.62 -17.13
N TRP A 3 22.80 26.80 -16.31
CA TRP A 3 22.63 27.00 -14.88
C TRP A 3 23.22 25.82 -14.11
N SER A 4 23.96 26.10 -13.05
CA SER A 4 24.45 25.08 -12.11
C SER A 4 23.30 24.45 -11.33
N ILE A 5 23.51 23.22 -10.84
CA ILE A 5 22.54 22.53 -9.97
C ILE A 5 22.09 23.36 -8.75
N ALA A 6 22.95 24.22 -8.23
CA ALA A 6 22.62 25.10 -7.10
C ALA A 6 21.66 26.22 -7.52
N GLU A 7 21.87 26.81 -8.69
CA GLU A 7 20.97 27.81 -9.27
C GLU A 7 19.61 27.20 -9.58
N VAL A 8 19.58 26.02 -10.23
CA VAL A 8 18.34 25.31 -10.54
C VAL A 8 17.58 24.97 -9.26
N ALA A 9 18.25 24.42 -8.24
CA ALA A 9 17.63 24.10 -6.96
C ALA A 9 16.98 25.34 -6.31
N ARG A 10 17.69 26.47 -6.33
CA ARG A 10 17.17 27.74 -5.78
C ARG A 10 15.97 28.28 -6.56
N MET A 11 15.99 28.19 -7.89
CA MET A 11 14.90 28.69 -8.74
C MET A 11 13.64 27.83 -8.68
N SER A 12 13.81 26.51 -8.59
CA SER A 12 12.71 25.53 -8.68
C SER A 12 12.17 25.08 -7.32
N GLY A 13 12.87 25.39 -6.22
CA GLY A 13 12.49 24.96 -4.87
C GLY A 13 12.76 23.49 -4.56
N VAL A 14 13.24 22.69 -5.53
CA VAL A 14 13.71 21.32 -5.27
C VAL A 14 15.15 21.32 -4.79
N THR A 15 15.48 20.38 -3.90
CA THR A 15 16.85 20.27 -3.37
C THR A 15 17.83 19.77 -4.44
N SER A 16 19.10 20.14 -4.33
CA SER A 16 20.15 19.56 -5.20
C SER A 16 20.25 18.04 -5.07
N ARG A 17 19.85 17.47 -3.92
CA ARG A 17 19.76 16.02 -3.72
C ARG A 17 18.67 15.41 -4.61
N THR A 18 17.50 16.03 -4.67
CA THR A 18 16.40 15.60 -5.53
C THR A 18 16.79 15.66 -7.01
N LEU A 19 17.46 16.74 -7.44
CA LEU A 19 17.94 16.86 -8.83
C LEU A 19 18.97 15.77 -9.18
N ARG A 20 19.90 15.45 -8.27
CA ARG A 20 20.82 14.30 -8.46
C ARG A 20 20.08 12.97 -8.53
N HIS A 21 19.06 12.79 -7.69
CA HIS A 21 18.25 11.58 -7.74
C HIS A 21 17.52 11.45 -9.09
N TYR A 22 16.98 12.55 -9.65
CA TYR A 22 16.36 12.52 -10.96
C TYR A 22 17.34 12.20 -12.10
N ASP A 23 18.57 12.68 -12.01
CA ASP A 23 19.67 12.29 -12.91
C ASP A 23 19.98 10.78 -12.78
N GLU A 24 20.16 10.28 -11.55
CA GLU A 24 20.47 8.88 -11.25
C GLU A 24 19.43 7.89 -11.80
N VAL A 25 18.14 8.25 -11.74
CA VAL A 25 17.04 7.43 -12.29
C VAL A 25 16.75 7.74 -13.77
N GLY A 26 17.56 8.58 -14.43
CA GLY A 26 17.45 8.93 -15.84
C GLY A 26 16.27 9.85 -16.19
N LEU A 27 15.59 10.40 -15.19
CA LEU A 27 14.41 11.23 -15.38
C LEU A 27 14.77 12.65 -15.83
N LEU A 28 15.84 13.22 -15.27
CA LEU A 28 16.35 14.54 -15.62
C LEU A 28 17.89 14.53 -15.67
N PRO A 29 18.48 14.03 -16.76
CA PRO A 29 19.93 14.13 -16.96
C PRO A 29 20.34 15.60 -17.14
N PRO A 30 21.53 16.01 -16.64
CA PRO A 30 22.06 17.34 -16.92
C PRO A 30 22.43 17.47 -18.39
N ALA A 31 22.45 18.70 -18.91
CA ALA A 31 22.94 18.98 -20.27
C ALA A 31 24.39 18.53 -20.42
N TRP A 32 25.22 18.80 -19.40
CA TRP A 32 26.60 18.35 -19.32
C TRP A 32 27.13 18.40 -17.89
N VAL A 33 28.25 17.70 -17.68
CA VAL A 33 29.01 17.70 -16.43
C VAL A 33 30.34 18.38 -16.68
N GLY A 34 30.63 19.43 -15.91
CA GLY A 34 31.89 20.17 -16.02
C GLY A 34 33.09 19.36 -15.55
N SER A 35 34.29 19.81 -15.89
CA SER A 35 35.56 19.18 -15.46
C SER A 35 35.74 19.15 -13.94
N ASN A 36 35.06 20.04 -13.22
CA ASN A 36 34.96 20.09 -11.76
C ASN A 36 33.91 19.13 -11.16
N GLY A 37 33.23 18.33 -12.00
CA GLY A 37 32.14 17.43 -11.58
C GLY A 37 30.80 18.13 -11.35
N TYR A 38 30.69 19.43 -11.63
CA TYR A 38 29.43 20.16 -11.45
C TYR A 38 28.47 19.89 -12.61
N ARG A 39 27.19 19.74 -12.27
CA ARG A 39 26.11 19.52 -13.23
C ARG A 39 25.54 20.85 -13.70
N TYR A 40 25.37 20.97 -15.00
CA TYR A 40 24.80 22.14 -15.64
C TYR A 40 23.58 21.76 -16.45
N TYR A 41 22.58 22.63 -16.40
CA TYR A 41 21.28 22.46 -17.04
C TYR A 41 21.08 23.62 -18.00
N GLU A 42 20.49 23.35 -19.14
CA GLU A 42 20.09 24.35 -20.10
C GLU A 42 18.57 24.46 -20.13
N GLU A 43 18.05 25.24 -21.07
CA GLU A 43 16.63 25.56 -21.14
C GLU A 43 15.75 24.31 -21.31
N SER A 44 16.21 23.33 -22.09
CA SER A 44 15.53 22.05 -22.30
C SER A 44 15.33 21.28 -21.00
N GLU A 45 16.34 21.23 -20.14
CA GLU A 45 16.25 20.51 -18.87
C GLU A 45 15.40 21.28 -17.88
N LEU A 46 15.39 22.62 -17.92
CA LEU A 46 14.48 23.41 -17.09
C LEU A 46 13.01 23.18 -17.48
N LEU A 47 12.70 23.15 -18.78
CA LEU A 47 11.36 22.82 -19.26
C LEU A 47 10.96 21.39 -18.88
N ARG A 48 11.88 20.43 -18.99
CA ARG A 48 11.65 19.05 -18.55
C ARG A 48 11.41 18.97 -17.04
N LEU A 49 12.21 19.68 -16.24
CA LEU A 49 12.03 19.76 -14.79
C LEU A 49 10.66 20.34 -14.44
N GLN A 50 10.22 21.41 -15.10
CA GLN A 50 8.89 21.97 -14.90
C GLN A 50 7.79 20.91 -15.11
N GLN A 51 7.88 20.13 -16.19
CA GLN A 51 6.92 19.06 -16.46
C GLN A 51 6.92 17.98 -15.37
N ILE A 52 8.11 17.56 -14.91
CA ILE A 52 8.27 16.61 -13.81
C ILE A 52 7.56 17.16 -12.56
N LEU A 53 7.83 18.40 -12.17
CA LEU A 53 7.26 19.00 -10.97
C LEU A 53 5.73 19.09 -11.06
N VAL A 54 5.17 19.51 -12.19
CA VAL A 54 3.71 19.53 -12.39
C VAL A 54 3.09 18.16 -12.17
N MET A 55 3.68 17.10 -12.74
CA MET A 55 3.15 15.74 -12.57
C MET A 55 3.36 15.18 -11.15
N ARG A 56 4.43 15.59 -10.46
CA ARG A 56 4.65 15.28 -9.03
C ARG A 56 3.60 15.93 -8.13
N GLU A 57 3.25 17.18 -8.38
CA GLU A 57 2.15 17.87 -7.68
C GLU A 57 0.80 17.17 -7.92
N LEU A 58 0.62 16.56 -9.08
CA LEU A 58 -0.56 15.73 -9.39
C LEU A 58 -0.51 14.31 -8.80
N GLY A 59 0.54 13.98 -8.02
CA GLY A 59 0.65 12.72 -7.29
C GLY A 59 1.28 11.56 -8.06
N LEU A 60 1.77 11.77 -9.30
CA LEU A 60 2.36 10.68 -10.09
C LEU A 60 3.72 10.22 -9.51
N GLY A 61 3.96 8.91 -9.59
CA GLY A 61 5.26 8.30 -9.27
C GLY A 61 6.32 8.61 -10.34
N LEU A 62 7.60 8.56 -9.98
CA LEU A 62 8.70 8.85 -10.92
C LEU A 62 8.72 7.93 -12.15
N VAL A 63 8.34 6.66 -11.98
CA VAL A 63 8.22 5.68 -13.08
C VAL A 63 7.18 6.13 -14.11
N GLU A 64 6.01 6.57 -13.65
CA GLU A 64 4.90 7.00 -14.50
C GLU A 64 5.26 8.30 -15.23
N ILE A 65 5.88 9.23 -14.50
CA ILE A 65 6.39 10.48 -15.07
C ILE A 65 7.42 10.16 -16.17
N GLY A 66 8.33 9.21 -15.94
CA GLY A 66 9.30 8.76 -16.94
C GLY A 66 8.63 8.23 -18.20
N ALA A 67 7.60 7.37 -18.05
CA ALA A 67 6.85 6.83 -19.17
C ALA A 67 6.12 7.91 -19.99
N VAL A 68 5.52 8.91 -19.32
CA VAL A 68 4.87 10.05 -19.98
C VAL A 68 5.89 10.93 -20.71
N LEU A 69 7.03 11.24 -20.09
CA LEU A 69 8.08 12.05 -20.70
C LEU A 69 8.80 11.35 -21.87
N ALA A 70 8.77 10.03 -21.90
CA ALA A 70 9.28 9.23 -23.01
C ALA A 70 8.24 9.03 -24.13
N GLU A 71 7.08 9.70 -24.05
CA GLU A 71 5.94 9.55 -24.97
C GLU A 71 5.44 8.09 -25.08
N GLN A 72 5.77 7.24 -24.11
CA GLN A 72 5.33 5.84 -24.07
C GLN A 72 3.89 5.72 -23.60
N VAL A 73 3.41 6.73 -22.85
CA VAL A 73 2.05 6.81 -22.32
C VAL A 73 1.54 8.23 -22.50
N ASP A 74 0.29 8.38 -22.94
CA ASP A 74 -0.38 9.67 -23.00
C ASP A 74 -0.54 10.29 -21.60
N ARG A 75 -0.32 11.61 -21.50
CA ARG A 75 -0.39 12.32 -20.21
C ARG A 75 -1.77 12.22 -19.56
N VAL A 76 -2.85 12.33 -20.33
CA VAL A 76 -4.21 12.24 -19.79
C VAL A 76 -4.48 10.81 -19.33
N GLU A 77 -3.98 9.82 -20.05
CA GLU A 77 -4.11 8.42 -19.66
C GLU A 77 -3.38 8.10 -18.34
N ALA A 78 -2.17 8.61 -18.15
CA ALA A 78 -1.46 8.48 -16.88
C ALA A 78 -2.22 9.13 -15.71
N LEU A 79 -2.83 10.30 -15.94
CA LEU A 79 -3.66 10.98 -14.93
C LEU A 79 -4.95 10.22 -14.63
N ARG A 80 -5.59 9.59 -15.62
CA ARG A 80 -6.76 8.72 -15.41
C ARG A 80 -6.40 7.50 -14.58
N ALA A 81 -5.29 6.83 -14.90
CA ALA A 81 -4.80 5.70 -14.12
C ALA A 81 -4.47 6.11 -12.67
N HIS A 82 -3.91 7.30 -12.47
CA HIS A 82 -3.69 7.86 -11.14
C HIS A 82 -5.02 8.14 -10.40
N HIS A 83 -5.97 8.79 -11.06
CA HIS A 83 -7.29 9.08 -10.49
C HIS A 83 -8.01 7.80 -10.03
N LEU A 84 -7.99 6.74 -10.84
CA LEU A 84 -8.60 5.46 -10.48
C LEU A 84 -7.95 4.85 -9.23
N ARG A 85 -6.62 4.91 -9.10
CA ARG A 85 -5.91 4.46 -7.89
C ARG A 85 -6.27 5.27 -6.66
N LEU A 86 -6.40 6.60 -6.78
CA LEU A 86 -6.83 7.47 -5.69
C LEU A 86 -8.26 7.14 -5.23
N VAL A 87 -9.18 6.92 -6.17
CA VAL A 87 -10.56 6.54 -5.86
C VAL A 87 -10.60 5.20 -5.14
N ALA A 88 -9.85 4.20 -5.63
CA ALA A 88 -9.76 2.90 -4.99
C ALA A 88 -9.18 2.98 -3.56
N GLU A 89 -8.14 3.80 -3.35
CA GLU A 89 -7.57 3.99 -2.01
C GLU A 89 -8.53 4.72 -1.07
N ARG A 90 -9.26 5.74 -1.56
CA ARG A 90 -10.32 6.39 -0.79
C ARG A 90 -11.37 5.38 -0.33
N ASP A 91 -11.91 4.57 -1.24
CA ASP A 91 -12.97 3.62 -0.92
C ASP A 91 -12.51 2.55 0.08
N ARG A 92 -11.23 2.16 0.01
CA ARG A 92 -10.59 1.30 1.02
C ARG A 92 -10.51 1.98 2.38
N LEU A 93 -10.00 3.22 2.44
CA LEU A 93 -9.89 3.97 3.70
C LEU A 93 -11.26 4.21 4.33
N ASP A 94 -12.29 4.49 3.54
CA ASP A 94 -13.68 4.63 4.01
C ASP A 94 -14.20 3.32 4.60
N THR A 95 -13.85 2.18 4.01
CA THR A 95 -14.20 0.86 4.56
C THR A 95 -13.49 0.61 5.89
N LEU A 96 -12.18 0.87 5.94
CA LEU A 96 -11.39 0.71 7.17
C LEU A 96 -11.91 1.61 8.30
N ALA A 97 -12.24 2.86 8.00
CA ALA A 97 -12.79 3.80 8.97
C ALA A 97 -14.13 3.29 9.55
N ARG A 98 -15.02 2.74 8.71
CA ARG A 98 -16.28 2.13 9.16
C ARG A 98 -16.03 0.89 10.04
N THR A 99 -15.07 0.05 9.69
CA THR A 99 -14.69 -1.13 10.48
C THR A 99 -14.22 -0.72 11.87
N VAL A 100 -13.27 0.22 11.94
CA VAL A 100 -12.76 0.73 13.22
C VAL A 100 -13.87 1.38 14.05
N GLY A 101 -14.74 2.18 13.42
CA GLY A 101 -15.88 2.81 14.10
C GLY A 101 -16.84 1.80 14.73
N ARG A 102 -17.11 0.67 14.05
CA ARG A 102 -17.94 -0.42 14.58
C ARG A 102 -17.28 -1.09 15.78
N THR A 103 -15.99 -1.41 15.68
CA THR A 103 -15.22 -2.01 16.78
C THR A 103 -15.22 -1.12 18.02
N ILE A 104 -15.08 0.20 17.85
CA ILE A 104 -15.16 1.14 18.98
C ILE A 104 -16.53 1.07 19.65
N ALA A 105 -17.62 1.14 18.88
CA ALA A 105 -18.98 1.09 19.42
C ALA A 105 -19.26 -0.21 20.19
N GLU A 106 -18.82 -1.36 19.66
CA GLU A 106 -18.96 -2.67 20.34
C GLU A 106 -18.18 -2.72 21.67
N LEU A 107 -16.95 -2.20 21.68
CA LEU A 107 -16.13 -2.15 22.90
C LEU A 107 -16.72 -1.21 23.96
N GLU A 108 -17.25 -0.06 23.56
CA GLU A 108 -17.91 0.87 24.47
C GLU A 108 -19.18 0.29 25.09
N GLU A 109 -20.03 -0.40 24.29
CA GLU A 109 -21.22 -1.06 24.82
C GLU A 109 -20.87 -2.19 25.81
N SER A 110 -19.78 -2.94 25.53
CA SER A 110 -19.31 -4.02 26.40
C SER A 110 -18.71 -3.55 27.72
N ARG A 111 -18.27 -2.28 27.84
CA ARG A 111 -17.81 -1.73 29.13
C ARG A 111 -18.95 -1.40 30.09
N GLY A 112 -20.16 -1.15 29.57
CA GLY A 112 -21.34 -0.80 30.38
C GLY A 112 -22.08 -2.00 30.97
N LYS A 113 -21.85 -3.20 30.42
CA LYS A 113 -22.41 -4.47 30.88
C LYS A 113 -21.21 -5.31 31.32
N ASN A 114 -21.14 -5.78 32.57
CA ASN A 114 -20.09 -6.69 33.07
C ASN A 114 -20.14 -8.09 32.39
N ASP A 115 -20.30 -8.12 31.08
CA ASP A 115 -20.57 -9.29 30.27
C ASP A 115 -19.37 -9.51 29.34
N MET A 116 -18.95 -10.75 29.25
CA MET A 116 -17.83 -11.18 28.41
C MET A 116 -18.08 -10.69 26.98
N THR A 117 -17.17 -9.91 26.41
CA THR A 117 -17.30 -9.32 25.07
C THR A 117 -17.50 -10.41 24.02
N LYS A 118 -18.75 -10.73 23.67
CA LYS A 118 -19.06 -11.62 22.55
C LYS A 118 -18.99 -10.78 21.29
N ILE A 119 -17.82 -10.79 20.63
CA ILE A 119 -17.72 -10.31 19.26
C ILE A 119 -18.58 -11.26 18.42
N ASN A 120 -19.81 -10.85 18.12
CA ASN A 120 -20.80 -11.72 17.49
C ASN A 120 -20.45 -12.03 16.02
N ARG A 121 -19.54 -11.26 15.41
CA ARG A 121 -19.05 -11.43 14.03
C ARG A 121 -17.55 -11.04 13.93
N PRO A 122 -16.62 -11.89 14.36
CA PRO A 122 -15.19 -11.58 14.32
C PRO A 122 -14.66 -11.31 12.91
N GLU A 123 -15.27 -11.89 11.87
CA GLU A 123 -14.96 -11.64 10.46
C GLU A 123 -15.06 -10.16 10.08
N ASN A 124 -15.98 -9.42 10.69
CA ASN A 124 -16.20 -8.00 10.42
C ASN A 124 -15.03 -7.12 10.86
N LEU A 125 -14.22 -7.56 11.83
CA LEU A 125 -13.05 -6.82 12.32
C LEU A 125 -11.99 -6.65 11.24
N PHE A 126 -12.01 -7.52 10.24
CA PHE A 126 -11.01 -7.60 9.18
C PHE A 126 -11.53 -7.04 7.85
N GLU A 127 -12.77 -6.51 7.79
CA GLU A 127 -13.31 -5.84 6.60
C GLU A 127 -12.47 -4.60 6.21
N GLY A 128 -12.13 -4.48 4.93
CA GLY A 128 -11.31 -3.38 4.40
C GLY A 128 -9.79 -3.57 4.58
N PHE A 129 -9.36 -4.59 5.34
CA PHE A 129 -7.98 -5.01 5.32
C PHE A 129 -7.71 -5.78 4.03
N ASP A 130 -6.78 -5.25 3.26
CA ASP A 130 -6.39 -5.80 1.97
C ASP A 130 -5.34 -6.92 2.20
N GLY A 131 -5.83 -8.15 2.39
CA GLY A 131 -4.96 -9.33 2.43
C GLY A 131 -4.18 -9.52 1.13
N ALA A 132 -4.67 -9.00 0.00
CA ALA A 132 -4.02 -9.09 -1.31
C ALA A 132 -2.76 -8.19 -1.39
N ARG A 133 -2.69 -7.08 -0.66
CA ARG A 133 -1.46 -6.27 -0.57
C ARG A 133 -0.33 -6.91 0.23
N GLN A 134 -0.63 -7.71 1.26
CA GLN A 134 0.38 -8.58 1.89
C GLN A 134 0.81 -9.73 0.96
N SER A 135 -0.01 -10.03 -0.05
CA SER A 135 0.15 -11.16 -0.95
C SER A 135 1.25 -10.95 -2.00
N ASP A 136 1.56 -9.72 -2.42
CA ASP A 136 2.64 -9.46 -3.39
C ASP A 136 4.03 -9.73 -2.79
N GLU A 137 4.27 -9.25 -1.57
CA GLU A 137 5.53 -9.49 -0.84
C GLU A 137 5.67 -10.98 -0.47
N ALA A 138 4.57 -11.63 -0.08
CA ALA A 138 4.52 -13.05 0.22
C ALA A 138 4.71 -13.92 -1.05
N ARG A 139 4.17 -13.50 -2.19
CA ARG A 139 4.34 -14.16 -3.49
C ARG A 139 5.78 -14.08 -3.97
N GLU A 140 6.45 -12.95 -3.74
CA GLU A 140 7.85 -12.77 -4.12
C GLU A 140 8.81 -13.56 -3.21
N ARG A 141 8.56 -13.60 -1.89
CA ARG A 141 9.41 -14.30 -0.92
C ARG A 141 9.11 -15.80 -0.77
N TRP A 142 7.84 -16.21 -0.90
CA TRP A 142 7.38 -17.59 -0.69
C TRP A 142 6.34 -18.03 -1.74
N PRO A 143 6.73 -18.09 -3.03
CA PRO A 143 5.80 -18.31 -4.14
C PRO A 143 5.00 -19.61 -4.03
N GLN A 144 5.62 -20.71 -3.58
CA GLN A 144 4.95 -22.01 -3.45
C GLN A 144 3.92 -22.05 -2.31
N ALA A 145 4.24 -21.45 -1.15
CA ALA A 145 3.34 -21.39 -0.01
C ALA A 145 2.16 -20.45 -0.29
N TRP A 146 2.41 -19.37 -1.02
CA TRP A 146 1.38 -18.44 -1.48
C TRP A 146 0.37 -19.13 -2.39
N GLU A 147 0.83 -19.87 -3.41
CA GLU A 147 -0.04 -20.57 -4.37
C GLU A 147 -0.88 -21.65 -3.67
N GLN A 148 -0.28 -22.41 -2.75
CA GLN A 148 -0.99 -23.42 -1.94
C GLN A 148 -2.06 -22.78 -1.05
N SER A 149 -1.74 -21.67 -0.38
CA SER A 149 -2.68 -20.93 0.46
C SER A 149 -3.84 -20.37 -0.37
N ARG A 150 -3.54 -19.76 -1.52
CA ARG A 150 -4.56 -19.23 -2.46
C ARG A 150 -5.51 -20.33 -2.93
N GLN A 151 -4.98 -21.46 -3.39
CA GLN A 151 -5.80 -22.59 -3.85
C GLN A 151 -6.63 -23.18 -2.72
N ALA A 152 -6.08 -23.30 -1.51
CA ALA A 152 -6.83 -23.77 -0.34
C ALA A 152 -8.01 -22.83 -0.01
N ILE A 153 -7.81 -21.52 -0.05
CA ILE A 153 -8.86 -20.53 0.20
C ILE A 153 -9.91 -20.51 -0.93
N GLU A 154 -9.51 -20.61 -2.19
CA GLU A 154 -10.43 -20.60 -3.35
C GLU A 154 -11.28 -21.87 -3.45
N THR A 155 -10.75 -23.01 -3.01
CA THR A 155 -11.46 -24.30 -3.02
C THR A 155 -12.28 -24.52 -1.75
N LEU A 156 -12.18 -23.63 -0.77
CA LEU A 156 -12.85 -23.78 0.52
C LEU A 156 -14.37 -23.61 0.34
N THR A 157 -15.11 -24.70 0.52
CA THR A 157 -16.57 -24.66 0.38
C THR A 157 -17.24 -24.20 1.67
N ALA A 158 -18.52 -23.83 1.59
CA ALA A 158 -19.32 -23.52 2.76
C ALA A 158 -19.39 -24.71 3.75
N GLU A 159 -19.42 -25.94 3.24
CA GLU A 159 -19.39 -27.17 4.06
C GLU A 159 -18.04 -27.36 4.77
N ASP A 160 -16.92 -27.01 4.13
CA ASP A 160 -15.59 -27.07 4.73
C ASP A 160 -15.44 -26.04 5.85
N THR A 161 -15.98 -24.84 5.64
CA THR A 161 -16.02 -23.78 6.65
C THR A 161 -16.85 -24.19 7.86
N GLU A 162 -18.03 -24.78 7.63
CA GLU A 162 -18.89 -25.32 8.69
C GLU A 162 -18.22 -26.48 9.44
N ARG A 163 -17.53 -27.39 8.72
CA ARG A 163 -16.79 -28.50 9.35
C ARG A 163 -15.69 -27.96 10.26
N TRP A 164 -14.93 -26.98 9.79
CA TRP A 164 -13.87 -26.34 10.57
C TRP A 164 -14.44 -25.63 11.80
N GLN A 165 -15.54 -24.88 11.66
CA GLN A 165 -16.23 -24.26 12.80
C GLN A 165 -16.70 -25.28 13.85
N ARG A 166 -17.23 -26.42 13.40
CA ARG A 166 -17.64 -27.53 14.29
C ARG A 166 -16.44 -28.12 15.04
N GLU A 167 -15.31 -28.32 14.37
CA GLU A 167 -14.09 -28.84 15.00
C GLU A 167 -13.50 -27.87 16.03
N VAL A 168 -13.40 -26.58 15.69
CA VAL A 168 -12.92 -25.54 16.61
C VAL A 168 -13.84 -25.45 17.84
N THR A 169 -15.15 -25.48 17.64
CA THR A 169 -16.12 -25.48 18.75
C THR A 169 -15.94 -26.71 19.64
N ALA A 170 -15.79 -27.90 19.06
CA ALA A 170 -15.55 -29.13 19.81
C ALA A 170 -14.21 -29.12 20.56
N GLN A 171 -13.17 -28.50 19.99
CA GLN A 171 -11.89 -28.29 20.68
C GLN A 171 -12.03 -27.33 21.86
N MET A 172 -12.74 -26.21 21.69
CA MET A 172 -13.00 -25.28 22.79
C MET A 172 -13.75 -25.94 23.95
N ILE A 173 -14.76 -26.78 23.65
CA ILE A 173 -15.49 -27.54 24.68
C ILE A 173 -14.54 -28.46 25.44
N ARG A 174 -13.70 -29.23 24.75
CA ARG A 174 -12.71 -30.11 25.40
C ARG A 174 -11.74 -29.32 26.28
N ILE A 175 -11.24 -28.17 25.80
CA ILE A 175 -10.34 -27.31 26.59
C ILE A 175 -11.06 -26.80 27.84
N ALA A 176 -12.33 -26.40 27.74
CA ALA A 176 -13.14 -25.98 28.89
C ALA A 176 -13.35 -27.13 29.90
N GLU A 177 -13.59 -28.36 29.42
CA GLU A 177 -13.68 -29.55 30.26
C GLU A 177 -12.37 -29.86 30.98
N PHE A 178 -11.22 -29.76 30.30
CA PHE A 178 -9.90 -29.93 30.92
C PHE A 178 -9.58 -28.85 31.96
N MET A 179 -9.94 -27.59 31.68
CA MET A 179 -9.80 -26.49 32.64
C MET A 179 -10.68 -26.69 33.87
N ALA A 180 -11.92 -27.17 33.71
CA ALA A 180 -12.80 -27.50 34.81
C ALA A 180 -12.31 -28.71 35.63
N ALA A 181 -11.66 -29.67 34.99
CA ALA A 181 -11.06 -30.85 35.62
C ALA A 181 -9.67 -30.60 36.23
N GLY A 182 -9.11 -29.38 36.12
CA GLY A 182 -7.81 -29.02 36.68
C GLY A 182 -6.63 -29.79 36.08
N THR A 183 -6.78 -30.36 34.89
CA THR A 183 -5.75 -31.18 34.24
C THR A 183 -4.96 -30.31 33.25
N PRO A 184 -3.61 -30.27 33.28
CA PRO A 184 -2.85 -29.47 32.32
C PRO A 184 -3.00 -30.03 30.91
N VAL A 185 -3.21 -29.15 29.93
CA VAL A 185 -3.22 -29.50 28.51
C VAL A 185 -1.77 -29.81 28.09
N ALA A 186 -1.51 -31.02 27.61
CA ALA A 186 -0.21 -31.47 27.09
C ALA A 186 -0.07 -31.16 25.60
#